data_AF-A0A7J4B174-F1
#
_entry.id   AF-A0A7J4B174-F1
#
_cell.length_a   1.000
_cell.length_b   1.000
_cell.length_c   1.000
_cell.angle_alpha   90.00
_cell.angle_beta   90.00
_cell.angle_gamma   90.00
#
_symmetry.space_group_name_H-M   'P 1'
#
loop_
_entity.id
_entity.type
_entity.pdbx_description
1 polymer ?
#
loop_
_entity_poly.entity_id
_entity_poly.type
_entity_poly.pdbx_seq_one_letter_code
_entity_poly.pdbx_strand_id
1 'polypeptide(L)'
;MPGLERLMIQPVQEVPLSVFESLGPNDILFIDSTHICKTGSDVNYIVLDVLPHLRSGVLVHFHDIFLPYEYPEVWVKKEKIFYSEQYLLGAFLMFNEAFEILLSNIYLGREYHEQLQTAFPFSPSVGGGSLWLRRK
;
A
#
# COMPACT_ATOMS: atom_id res chain seq x y z
N MET A 1 -14.11 -0.19 -19.72
CA MET A 1 -12.82 -0.90 -19.85
C MET A 1 -13.12 -2.39 -19.79
N PRO A 2 -12.63 -3.22 -20.73
CA PRO A 2 -12.78 -4.68 -20.63
C PRO A 2 -12.27 -5.16 -19.25
N GLY A 3 -13.06 -5.98 -18.55
CA GLY A 3 -12.73 -6.50 -17.22
C GLY A 3 -13.15 -5.65 -16.01
N LEU A 4 -13.69 -4.44 -16.23
CA LEU A 4 -14.26 -3.63 -15.14
C LEU A 4 -15.73 -3.98 -14.92
N GLU A 5 -16.03 -4.64 -13.80
CA GLU A 5 -17.43 -4.98 -13.44
C GLU A 5 -18.18 -3.82 -12.79
N ARG A 6 -17.51 -3.04 -11.95
CA ARG A 6 -18.13 -1.95 -11.18
C ARG A 6 -17.19 -0.77 -11.00
N LEU A 7 -17.73 0.44 -11.17
CA LEU A 7 -17.07 1.70 -10.86
C LEU A 7 -17.89 2.48 -9.84
N MET A 8 -17.23 2.98 -8.79
CA MET A 8 -17.83 3.86 -7.79
C MET A 8 -17.06 5.18 -7.79
N ILE A 9 -17.71 6.28 -8.15
CA ILE A 9 -17.11 7.62 -8.20
C ILE A 9 -17.58 8.38 -6.95
N GLN A 10 -16.95 8.06 -5.82
CA GLN A 10 -17.24 8.68 -4.53
C GLN A 10 -16.00 8.57 -3.62
N PRO A 11 -15.91 9.37 -2.55
CA PRO A 11 -14.88 9.19 -1.53
C PRO A 11 -14.93 7.77 -0.96
N VAL A 12 -13.76 7.17 -0.69
CA VAL A 12 -13.67 5.81 -0.14
C VAL A 12 -14.38 5.70 1.22
N GLN A 13 -14.42 6.80 1.98
CA GLN A 13 -15.08 6.92 3.27
C GLN A 13 -16.60 6.73 3.19
N GLU A 14 -17.19 6.89 2.00
CA GLU A 14 -18.62 6.68 1.74
C GLU A 14 -18.92 5.29 1.16
N VAL A 15 -17.88 4.49 0.86
CA VAL A 15 -18.04 3.12 0.38
C VAL A 15 -18.46 2.23 1.56
N PRO A 16 -19.55 1.44 1.45
CA PRO A 16 -19.94 0.54 2.53
C PRO A 16 -18.83 -0.46 2.86
N LEU A 17 -18.57 -0.68 4.16
CA LEU A 17 -17.57 -1.64 4.63
C LEU A 17 -17.79 -3.05 4.06
N SER A 18 -19.05 -3.42 3.78
CA SER A 18 -19.42 -4.70 3.17
C SER A 18 -18.75 -4.97 1.82
N VAL A 19 -18.33 -3.92 1.09
CA VAL A 19 -17.54 -4.06 -0.14
C VAL A 19 -16.16 -4.63 0.19
N PHE A 20 -15.48 -4.13 1.21
CA PHE A 20 -14.17 -4.62 1.63
C PHE A 20 -14.28 -5.98 2.34
N GLU A 21 -15.32 -6.18 3.15
CA GLU A 21 -15.62 -7.46 3.80
C GLU A 21 -15.96 -8.57 2.79
N SER A 22 -16.28 -8.22 1.54
CA SER A 22 -16.53 -9.21 0.48
C SER A 22 -15.26 -9.85 -0.06
N LEU A 23 -14.10 -9.18 0.11
CA LEU A 23 -12.80 -9.70 -0.32
C LEU A 23 -12.43 -10.96 0.47
N GLY A 24 -11.94 -11.97 -0.23
CA GLY A 24 -11.53 -13.25 0.30
C GLY A 24 -10.04 -13.55 0.13
N PRO A 25 -9.62 -14.77 0.50
CA PRO A 25 -8.23 -15.20 0.34
C PRO A 25 -7.73 -15.05 -1.10
N ASN A 26 -6.55 -14.43 -1.27
CA ASN A 26 -5.91 -14.12 -2.55
C ASN A 26 -6.55 -13.01 -3.40
N ASP A 27 -7.65 -12.39 -2.95
CA ASP A 27 -8.11 -11.14 -3.56
C ASP A 27 -7.16 -9.99 -3.20
N ILE A 28 -7.08 -8.99 -4.08
CA ILE A 28 -6.17 -7.84 -3.93
C ILE A 28 -6.98 -6.58 -3.64
N LEU A 29 -6.71 -5.97 -2.49
CA LEU A 29 -7.04 -4.57 -2.22
C LEU A 29 -5.85 -3.69 -2.65
N PHE A 30 -6.02 -2.95 -3.74
CA PHE A 30 -5.02 -1.99 -4.23
C PHE A 30 -5.37 -0.57 -3.76
N ILE A 31 -4.43 0.07 -3.06
CA ILE A 31 -4.61 1.38 -2.44
C ILE A 31 -3.61 2.37 -3.03
N ASP A 32 -4.13 3.40 -3.68
CA ASP A 32 -3.40 4.60 -4.09
C ASP A 32 -4.19 5.81 -3.57
N SER A 33 -3.87 6.17 -2.32
CA SER A 33 -4.65 7.10 -1.51
C SER A 33 -4.17 8.55 -1.73
N THR A 34 -4.64 9.49 -0.90
CA THR A 34 -4.03 10.84 -0.86
C THR A 34 -2.61 10.87 -0.28
N HIS A 35 -2.13 9.80 0.35
CA HIS A 35 -0.83 9.66 1.02
C HIS A 35 -0.61 10.60 2.21
N ILE A 36 -1.63 11.34 2.64
CA ILE A 36 -1.57 12.30 3.77
C ILE A 36 -2.47 11.84 4.92
N CYS A 37 -1.84 11.44 6.02
CA CYS A 37 -2.50 11.31 7.32
C CYS A 37 -2.85 12.70 7.88
N LYS A 38 -4.15 13.00 7.92
CA LYS A 38 -4.73 14.22 8.51
C LYS A 38 -6.19 13.97 8.91
N THR A 39 -6.80 14.92 9.64
CA THR A 39 -8.23 14.88 10.00
C THR A 39 -9.09 14.62 8.76
N GLY A 40 -9.90 13.56 8.81
CA GLY A 40 -10.80 13.17 7.72
C GLY A 40 -10.14 12.56 6.48
N SER A 41 -8.84 12.25 6.51
CA SER A 41 -8.15 11.62 5.37
C SER A 41 -8.65 10.21 5.07
N ASP A 42 -8.60 9.84 3.80
CA ASP A 42 -8.82 8.48 3.32
C ASP A 42 -7.78 7.50 3.89
N VAL A 43 -6.52 7.93 4.02
CA VAL A 43 -5.45 7.17 4.70
C VAL A 43 -5.90 6.67 6.07
N ASN A 44 -6.44 7.56 6.91
CA ASN A 44 -6.89 7.19 8.25
C ASN A 44 -8.04 6.19 8.19
N TYR A 45 -9.04 6.44 7.34
CA TYR A 45 -10.18 5.53 7.18
C TYR A 45 -9.73 4.15 6.70
N ILE A 46 -8.82 4.09 5.72
CA ILE A 46 -8.31 2.83 5.19
C ILE A 46 -7.59 2.05 6.28
N VAL A 47 -6.65 2.68 7.00
CA VAL A 47 -5.83 1.98 8.00
C VAL A 47 -6.62 1.63 9.26
N LEU A 48 -7.48 2.52 9.75
CA LEU A 48 -8.17 2.39 11.04
C LEU A 48 -9.52 1.68 10.94
N ASP A 49 -10.21 1.78 9.79
CA ASP A 49 -11.55 1.21 9.61
C ASP A 49 -11.55 0.07 8.58
N VAL A 50 -10.92 0.22 7.41
CA VAL A 50 -10.97 -0.82 6.35
C VAL A 50 -10.11 -2.04 6.69
N LEU A 51 -8.82 -1.85 6.99
CA LEU A 51 -7.91 -2.97 7.23
C LEU A 51 -8.40 -3.96 8.31
N PRO A 52 -8.95 -3.52 9.46
CA PRO A 52 -9.45 -4.43 10.48
C PRO A 52 -10.57 -5.37 10.03
N HIS A 53 -11.35 -4.98 9.01
CA HIS A 53 -12.50 -5.75 8.51
C HIS A 53 -12.14 -6.71 7.36
N LEU A 54 -10.89 -6.71 6.89
CA LEU A 54 -10.45 -7.64 5.85
C LEU A 54 -10.41 -9.08 6.36
N ARG A 55 -10.85 -10.01 5.51
CA ARG A 55 -10.76 -11.45 5.79
C ARG A 55 -9.31 -11.93 5.72
N SER A 56 -9.00 -13.00 6.46
CA SER A 56 -7.71 -13.69 6.37
C SER A 56 -7.43 -14.10 4.90
N GLY A 57 -6.18 -13.94 4.49
CA GLY A 57 -5.69 -14.25 3.15
C GLY A 57 -5.80 -13.13 2.13
N VAL A 58 -6.51 -12.03 2.41
CA VAL A 58 -6.57 -10.85 1.52
C VAL A 58 -5.18 -10.24 1.37
N LEU A 59 -4.79 -9.94 0.13
CA LEU A 59 -3.55 -9.23 -0.20
C LEU A 59 -3.82 -7.74 -0.26
N VAL A 60 -2.96 -6.93 0.35
CA VAL A 60 -3.11 -5.47 0.38
C VAL A 60 -1.87 -4.84 -0.23
N HIS A 61 -2.06 -4.01 -1.25
CA HIS A 61 -1.02 -3.21 -1.88
C HIS A 61 -1.19 -1.75 -1.48
N PHE A 62 -0.17 -1.17 -0.86
CA PHE A 62 -0.05 0.27 -0.67
C PHE A 62 0.94 0.83 -1.69
N HIS A 63 0.46 1.72 -2.54
CA HIS A 63 1.26 2.41 -3.54
C HIS A 63 2.17 3.46 -2.87
N ASP A 64 3.29 3.81 -3.50
CA ASP A 64 4.24 4.86 -3.07
C ASP A 64 4.78 4.76 -1.62
N ILE A 65 4.83 3.55 -1.03
CA ILE A 65 5.45 3.32 0.28
C ILE A 65 6.93 2.93 0.14
N PHE A 66 7.80 3.59 0.92
CA PHE A 66 9.25 3.41 0.86
C PHE A 66 9.87 2.71 2.09
N LEU A 67 9.05 2.13 2.97
CA LEU A 67 9.54 1.39 4.13
C LEU A 67 10.50 0.26 3.71
N PRO A 68 11.60 0.03 4.47
CA PRO A 68 11.93 0.64 5.76
C PRO A 68 12.70 1.97 5.66
N TYR A 69 12.80 2.57 4.48
CA TYR A 69 13.52 3.83 4.27
C TYR A 69 12.59 5.04 4.28
N GLU A 70 13.20 6.22 4.26
CA GLU A 70 12.49 7.49 4.10
C GLU A 70 12.01 7.71 2.66
N TYR A 71 10.99 8.58 2.54
CA TYR A 71 10.54 9.07 1.24
C TYR A 71 11.71 9.70 0.45
N PRO A 72 11.69 9.63 -0.89
CA PRO A 72 12.76 10.19 -1.71
C PRO A 72 13.07 11.65 -1.40
N GLU A 73 14.35 11.99 -1.23
CA GLU A 73 14.77 13.35 -0.92
C GLU A 73 14.26 14.38 -1.95
N VAL A 74 14.22 13.99 -3.23
CA VAL A 74 13.71 14.84 -4.32
C VAL A 74 12.23 15.20 -4.13
N TRP A 75 11.40 14.26 -3.67
CA TRP A 75 9.98 14.50 -3.38
C TRP A 75 9.83 15.58 -2.31
N VAL A 76 10.58 15.46 -1.22
CA VAL A 76 10.48 16.40 -0.08
C VAL A 76 11.12 17.75 -0.41
N LYS A 77 12.37 17.76 -0.90
CA LYS A 77 13.15 19.00 -1.05
C LYS A 77 12.81 19.78 -2.30
N LYS A 78 12.57 19.09 -3.43
CA LYS A 78 12.32 19.75 -4.72
C LYS A 78 10.83 19.87 -5.01
N GLU A 79 10.10 18.78 -4.88
CA GLU A 79 8.68 18.71 -5.29
C GLU A 79 7.71 19.15 -4.18
N LYS A 80 8.22 19.29 -2.94
CA LYS A 80 7.43 19.70 -1.77
C LYS A 80 6.26 18.76 -1.48
N ILE A 81 6.47 17.47 -1.74
CA ILE A 81 5.56 16.38 -1.39
C ILE A 81 5.88 15.94 0.03
N PHE A 82 4.87 15.99 0.91
CA PHE A 82 5.00 15.68 2.34
C PHE A 82 4.04 14.57 2.73
N TYR A 83 4.18 13.42 2.08
CA TYR A 83 3.43 12.23 2.42
C TYR A 83 3.74 11.79 3.84
N SER A 84 2.70 11.30 4.52
CA SER A 84 2.78 10.86 5.92
C SER A 84 2.16 9.48 6.14
N GLU A 85 1.54 8.88 5.11
CA GLU A 85 0.94 7.55 5.16
C GLU A 85 1.89 6.47 5.66
N GLN A 86 3.12 6.39 5.12
CA GLN A 86 4.07 5.35 5.52
C GLN A 86 4.41 5.33 7.00
N TYR A 87 4.34 6.46 7.71
CA TYR A 87 4.62 6.49 9.15
C TYR A 87 3.45 5.93 9.96
N LEU A 88 2.20 6.24 9.55
CA LEU A 88 1.02 5.61 10.14
C LEU A 88 1.03 4.10 9.86
N LEU A 89 1.36 3.70 8.64
CA LEU A 89 1.46 2.29 8.26
C LEU A 89 2.59 1.59 9.02
N GLY A 90 3.75 2.25 9.19
CA GLY A 90 4.84 1.77 10.02
C GLY A 90 4.39 1.53 11.46
N ALA A 91 3.71 2.49 12.07
CA ALA A 91 3.15 2.34 13.42
C ALA A 91 2.10 1.22 13.50
N PHE A 92 1.24 1.09 12.48
CA PHE A 92 0.26 0.01 12.38
C PHE A 92 0.92 -1.36 12.32
N LEU A 93 2.07 -1.48 11.65
CA LEU A 93 2.82 -2.74 11.50
C LEU A 93 3.69 -3.07 12.72
N MET A 94 4.09 -2.07 13.51
CA MET A 94 4.83 -2.32 14.75
C MET A 94 4.00 -3.19 15.69
N PHE A 95 4.58 -4.31 16.12
CA PHE A 95 3.93 -5.29 17.00
C PHE A 95 2.63 -5.90 16.41
N ASN A 96 2.43 -5.79 15.10
CA ASN A 96 1.25 -6.32 14.44
C ASN A 96 1.39 -7.81 14.15
N GLU A 97 0.56 -8.62 14.78
CA GLU A 97 0.51 -10.06 14.51
C GLU A 97 -0.52 -10.42 13.42
N ALA A 98 -1.49 -9.53 13.19
CA ALA A 98 -2.63 -9.71 12.29
C ALA A 98 -2.29 -9.55 10.80
N PHE A 99 -1.18 -8.92 10.46
CA PHE A 99 -0.71 -8.73 9.09
C PHE A 99 0.73 -9.24 8.95
N GLU A 100 1.03 -9.84 7.80
CA GLU A 100 2.40 -10.15 7.39
C GLU A 100 2.84 -9.22 6.27
N ILE A 101 4.08 -8.74 6.35
CA ILE A 101 4.73 -8.06 5.23
C ILE A 101 5.18 -9.14 4.25
N LEU A 102 4.64 -9.11 3.04
CA LEU A 102 5.06 -10.02 1.96
C LEU A 102 6.23 -9.44 1.18
N LEU A 103 6.21 -8.13 0.92
CA LEU A 103 7.15 -7.49 0.01
C LEU A 103 7.26 -6.00 0.30
N SER A 104 8.48 -5.47 0.28
CA SER A 104 8.74 -4.05 0.04
C SER A 104 9.54 -3.92 -1.24
N ASN A 105 8.98 -3.24 -2.24
CA ASN A 105 9.64 -3.13 -3.54
C ASN A 105 10.94 -2.33 -3.44
N ILE A 106 10.94 -1.21 -2.72
CA ILE A 106 12.16 -0.41 -2.54
C ILE A 106 13.26 -1.18 -1.80
N TYR A 107 12.89 -2.00 -0.80
CA TYR A 107 13.84 -2.84 -0.08
C TYR A 107 14.48 -3.86 -1.02
N LEU A 108 13.68 -4.57 -1.82
CA LEU A 108 14.23 -5.47 -2.82
C LEU A 108 15.09 -4.73 -3.85
N GLY A 109 14.67 -3.54 -4.29
CA GLY A 109 15.41 -2.73 -5.24
C GLY A 109 16.79 -2.29 -4.77
N ARG A 110 16.95 -2.06 -3.46
CA ARG A 110 18.21 -1.63 -2.86
C ARG A 110 19.09 -2.81 -2.44
N GLU A 111 18.51 -3.80 -1.77
CA GLU A 111 19.28 -4.89 -1.16
C GLU A 111 19.46 -6.10 -2.08
N TYR A 112 18.58 -6.27 -3.07
CA TYR A 112 18.55 -7.42 -3.99
C TYR A 112 18.50 -6.96 -5.46
N HIS A 113 19.16 -5.84 -5.76
CA HIS A 113 19.14 -5.20 -7.06
C HIS A 113 19.50 -6.14 -8.21
N GLU A 114 20.60 -6.88 -8.09
CA GLU A 114 21.08 -7.78 -9.15
C GLU A 114 20.11 -8.94 -9.39
N GLN A 115 19.53 -9.50 -8.33
CA GLN A 115 18.56 -10.58 -8.43
C GLN A 115 17.27 -10.09 -9.10
N LEU A 116 16.79 -8.90 -8.73
CA LEU A 116 15.64 -8.28 -9.39
C LEU A 116 15.92 -7.98 -10.86
N GLN A 117 17.08 -7.42 -11.19
CA GLN A 117 17.46 -7.13 -12.57
C GLN A 117 17.56 -8.42 -13.40
N THR A 118 18.05 -9.51 -12.79
CA THR A 118 18.13 -10.81 -13.44
C THR A 118 16.75 -11.42 -13.66
N ALA A 119 15.85 -11.32 -12.67
CA ALA A 119 14.48 -11.83 -12.76
C ALA A 119 13.61 -11.01 -13.74
N PHE A 120 13.87 -9.71 -13.84
CA PHE A 120 13.13 -8.77 -14.68
C PHE A 120 14.09 -8.01 -15.64
N PRO A 121 14.74 -8.70 -16.59
CA PRO A 121 15.82 -8.13 -17.40
C PRO A 121 15.38 -6.99 -18.32
N PHE A 122 14.09 -6.90 -18.61
CA PHE A 122 13.50 -5.86 -19.46
C PHE A 122 12.83 -4.74 -18.67
N SER A 123 12.88 -4.77 -17.33
CA SER A 123 12.29 -3.70 -16.52
C SER A 123 13.11 -2.43 -16.66
N PRO A 124 12.50 -1.27 -16.98
CA PRO A 124 13.22 0.00 -17.10
C PRO A 124 13.74 0.51 -15.75
N SER A 125 13.15 0.03 -14.65
CA SER A 125 13.59 0.31 -13.28
C SER A 125 13.29 -0.89 -12.37
N VAL A 126 14.06 -1.02 -11.30
CA VAL A 126 13.81 -1.99 -10.23
C VAL A 126 13.69 -1.22 -8.91
N GLY A 127 12.80 -1.68 -8.02
CA GLY A 127 12.70 -1.10 -6.68
C GLY A 127 11.69 0.01 -6.43
N GLY A 128 10.61 0.11 -7.21
CA GLY A 128 9.58 1.15 -7.05
C GLY A 128 8.97 1.25 -5.64
N GLY A 129 8.23 2.32 -5.37
CA GLY A 129 7.55 2.52 -4.08
C GLY A 129 6.28 1.68 -3.98
N SER A 130 6.31 0.62 -3.18
CA SER A 130 5.10 -0.07 -2.74
C SER A 130 5.37 -1.05 -1.60
N LEU A 131 4.37 -1.27 -0.77
CA LEU A 131 4.38 -2.29 0.28
C LEU A 131 3.22 -3.27 0.07
N TRP A 132 3.53 -4.57 0.11
CA TRP A 132 2.55 -5.64 0.03
C TRP A 132 2.42 -6.32 1.39
N LEU A 133 1.17 -6.44 1.83
CA LEU A 133 0.79 -7.13 3.06
C LEU A 133 -0.16 -8.27 2.76
N ARG A 134 -0.26 -9.24 3.67
CA ARG A 134 -1.37 -10.19 3.74
C ARG A 134 -2.01 -10.15 5.11
N ARG A 135 -3.34 -10.14 5.16
CA ARG A 135 -4.09 -10.36 6.40
C ARG A 135 -3.93 -11.82 6.82
N LYS A 136 -3.43 -12.07 8.04
CA LYS A 136 -3.35 -13.42 8.63
C LYS A 136 -4.70 -13.91 9.15
#